data_AF-A0A2P7YL84-F1
#
_entry.id   AF-A0A2P7YL84-F1
#
_cell.length_a   1.000
_cell.length_b   1.000
_cell.length_c   1.000
_cell.angle_alpha   90.00
_cell.angle_beta   90.00
_cell.angle_gamma   90.00
#
_symmetry.space_group_name_H-M   'P 1'
#
loop_
_entity.id
_entity.type
_entity.pdbx_description
1 polymer ?
#
loop_
_entity_poly.entity_id
_entity_poly.type
_entity_poly.pdbx_seq_one_letter_code
_entity_poly.pdbx_strand_id
1 'polypeptide(L)'
;MLNPFTYGLLATAPLLASALPKHDDRTQGLQQLSKKAGKLYFGTAADIPGTGELQDKYYMQQYNNTKDFGQTTPANAMKASDSTMLTQPRLTISPVDSNGKILRCHALVWHQQAPVWVTNGNWTKPTLLAAIDNHVRKTLAHFGDNCYAWDVVNEALNDDGTYRESLYYNVTGTEYISTAFRAAAETVKQHKLKVKLYYNDYNIETPGAKASAAAKIVTGLQGQNIHIDGVGLQSHFTVGGTPNTTTQATNMQNFAKLGVEVAITELDIRTTTPPTDAAKKQQVVDYKNTVAACTQTKKCVGITLWDFDDTYSWIPSTFAGQGYGSPWYQPDGANTPLVRKEAYDGIVQGLTVSRGY
;
A
#
# COMPACT_ATOMS: atom_id res chain seq x y z
N MET A 1 -8.52 -49.89 -57.59
CA MET A 1 -7.19 -50.24 -57.04
C MET A 1 -6.74 -49.09 -56.16
N LEU A 2 -6.44 -49.38 -54.89
CA LEU A 2 -6.24 -48.43 -53.79
C LEU A 2 -4.91 -47.67 -53.93
N ASN A 3 -4.94 -46.36 -53.67
CA ASN A 3 -3.77 -45.48 -53.60
C ASN A 3 -3.42 -45.26 -52.10
N PRO A 4 -2.16 -45.35 -51.66
CA PRO A 4 -1.83 -45.33 -50.25
C PRO A 4 -1.75 -43.90 -49.69
N PHE A 5 -2.34 -43.71 -48.51
CA PHE A 5 -2.19 -42.53 -47.67
C PHE A 5 -0.79 -42.50 -47.04
N THR A 6 0.00 -41.47 -47.36
CA THR A 6 1.19 -41.10 -46.58
C THR A 6 0.80 -40.18 -45.44
N TYR A 7 0.91 -40.67 -44.21
CA TYR A 7 0.85 -39.86 -42.98
C TYR A 7 2.12 -39.03 -42.84
N GLY A 8 1.99 -37.70 -42.90
CA GLY A 8 3.06 -36.78 -42.52
C GLY A 8 3.10 -36.62 -41.00
N LEU A 9 4.23 -36.99 -40.37
CA LEU A 9 4.52 -36.64 -38.99
C LEU A 9 4.65 -35.11 -38.87
N LEU A 10 3.75 -34.47 -38.13
CA LEU A 10 3.95 -33.12 -37.62
C LEU A 10 4.96 -33.18 -36.47
N ALA A 11 6.19 -32.75 -36.75
CA ALA A 11 7.19 -32.50 -35.72
C ALA A 11 6.74 -31.31 -34.86
N THR A 12 6.41 -31.57 -33.60
CA THR A 12 6.18 -30.53 -32.59
C THR A 12 7.53 -29.94 -32.19
N ALA A 13 7.78 -28.69 -32.61
CA ALA A 13 8.93 -27.94 -32.12
C ALA A 13 8.73 -27.64 -30.61
N PRO A 14 9.71 -27.90 -29.74
CA PRO A 14 9.61 -27.53 -28.34
C PRO A 14 9.63 -26.00 -28.22
N LEU A 15 8.62 -25.44 -27.57
CA LEU A 15 8.66 -24.07 -27.07
C LEU A 15 9.81 -23.96 -26.07
N LEU A 16 10.94 -23.42 -26.53
CA LEU A 16 11.99 -22.93 -25.66
C LEU A 16 11.39 -21.79 -24.83
N ALA A 17 11.02 -22.10 -23.57
CA ALA A 17 10.78 -21.07 -22.58
C ALA A 17 12.07 -20.27 -22.44
N SER A 18 12.09 -19.06 -23.02
CA SER A 18 13.17 -18.12 -22.81
C SER A 18 13.26 -17.85 -21.31
N ALA A 19 14.34 -18.28 -20.69
CA ALA A 19 14.65 -17.86 -19.33
C ALA A 19 14.67 -16.33 -19.32
N LEU A 20 13.81 -15.73 -18.49
CA LEU A 20 13.80 -14.29 -18.28
C LEU A 20 15.24 -13.87 -17.92
N PRO A 21 15.82 -12.85 -18.57
CA PRO A 21 17.15 -12.40 -18.22
C PRO A 21 17.17 -12.01 -16.74
N LYS A 22 18.02 -12.69 -15.96
CA LYS A 22 18.34 -12.29 -14.59
C LYS A 22 18.96 -10.90 -14.69
N HIS A 23 18.21 -9.88 -14.28
CA HIS A 23 18.69 -8.51 -14.26
C HIS A 23 19.71 -8.40 -13.11
N ASP A 24 20.96 -8.74 -13.39
CA ASP A 24 22.05 -8.71 -12.40
C ASP A 24 22.58 -7.29 -12.17
N ASP A 25 21.70 -6.29 -12.17
CA ASP A 25 22.05 -4.95 -11.70
C ASP A 25 21.84 -4.86 -10.18
N ARG A 26 22.52 -5.75 -9.45
CA ARG A 26 22.53 -5.74 -7.98
C ARG A 26 23.25 -4.53 -7.39
N THR A 27 23.72 -3.60 -8.23
CA THR A 27 24.44 -2.41 -7.77
C THR A 27 23.49 -1.33 -7.24
N GLN A 28 22.22 -1.36 -7.66
CA GLN A 28 21.22 -0.35 -7.32
C GLN A 28 20.06 -0.93 -6.49
N GLY A 29 19.68 -0.23 -5.43
CA GLY A 29 18.52 -0.62 -4.60
C GLY A 29 17.18 -0.10 -5.14
N LEU A 30 16.07 -0.61 -4.60
CA LEU A 30 14.70 -0.31 -5.05
C LEU A 30 14.37 1.20 -5.00
N GLN A 31 14.77 1.91 -3.95
CA GLN A 31 14.58 3.36 -3.86
C GLN A 31 15.37 4.11 -4.94
N GLN A 32 16.59 3.68 -5.24
CA GLN A 32 17.40 4.31 -6.30
C GLN A 32 16.78 4.10 -7.67
N LEU A 33 16.30 2.89 -7.96
CA LEU A 33 15.59 2.56 -9.20
C LEU A 33 14.26 3.33 -9.30
N SER A 34 13.51 3.44 -8.21
CA SER A 34 12.26 4.21 -8.13
C SER A 34 12.49 5.70 -8.43
N LYS A 35 13.55 6.29 -7.86
CA LYS A 35 13.98 7.66 -8.19
C LYS A 35 14.34 7.83 -9.67
N LYS A 36 15.10 6.89 -10.25
CA LYS A 36 15.40 6.89 -11.70
C LYS A 36 14.15 6.76 -12.56
N ALA A 37 13.17 5.98 -12.10
CA ALA A 37 11.84 5.87 -12.69
C ALA A 37 10.96 7.10 -12.44
N GLY A 38 11.52 8.19 -11.89
CA GLY A 38 10.87 9.48 -11.63
C GLY A 38 9.79 9.44 -10.55
N LYS A 39 9.91 8.52 -9.61
CA LYS A 39 9.04 8.43 -8.43
C LYS A 39 9.65 9.13 -7.24
N LEU A 40 8.81 9.50 -6.28
CA LEU A 40 9.22 10.10 -5.02
C LEU A 40 9.84 9.06 -4.09
N TYR A 41 9.36 7.83 -4.07
CA TYR A 41 9.89 6.80 -3.19
C TYR A 41 9.59 5.36 -3.63
N PHE A 42 10.42 4.45 -3.14
CA PHE A 42 10.10 3.06 -2.81
C PHE A 42 10.26 2.92 -1.29
N GLY A 43 9.31 2.25 -0.64
CA GLY A 43 9.27 2.14 0.80
C GLY A 43 8.68 0.84 1.29
N THR A 44 8.59 0.73 2.61
CA THR A 44 8.02 -0.42 3.31
C THR A 44 7.25 0.05 4.53
N ALA A 45 6.14 -0.59 4.84
CA ALA A 45 5.60 -0.57 6.19
C ALA A 45 6.50 -1.37 7.13
N ALA A 46 6.36 -1.09 8.42
CA ALA A 46 7.00 -1.80 9.51
C ALA A 46 6.17 -1.55 10.77
N ASP A 47 6.07 -2.53 11.67
CA ASP A 47 5.49 -2.34 12.99
C ASP A 47 6.50 -1.67 13.93
N ILE A 48 6.87 -0.43 13.60
CA ILE A 48 7.84 0.39 14.34
C ILE A 48 7.19 1.70 14.78
N PRO A 49 7.17 2.02 16.09
CA PRO A 49 7.69 1.22 17.21
C PRO A 49 6.84 -0.04 17.52
N GLY A 50 7.51 -1.18 17.67
CA GLY A 50 6.94 -2.50 18.04
C GLY A 50 8.08 -3.46 18.41
N THR A 51 7.80 -4.58 19.10
CA THR A 51 8.88 -5.35 19.75
C THR A 51 9.55 -6.40 18.88
N GLY A 52 8.85 -6.95 17.88
CA GLY A 52 9.37 -8.07 17.08
C GLY A 52 10.48 -7.63 16.11
N GLU A 53 10.16 -6.69 15.23
CA GLU A 53 11.06 -6.19 14.19
C GLU A 53 12.24 -5.39 14.77
N LEU A 54 11.99 -4.55 15.78
CA LEU A 54 13.03 -3.69 16.38
C LEU A 54 14.16 -4.49 17.04
N GLN A 55 13.91 -5.72 17.48
CA GLN A 55 14.92 -6.58 18.11
C GLN A 55 15.73 -7.38 17.09
N ASP A 56 15.21 -7.53 15.87
CA ASP A 56 15.87 -8.28 14.81
C ASP A 56 16.89 -7.41 14.08
N LYS A 57 18.16 -7.66 14.37
CA LYS A 57 19.27 -6.93 13.76
C LYS A 57 19.35 -7.09 12.24
N TYR A 58 18.94 -8.23 11.69
CA TYR A 58 18.99 -8.48 10.25
C TYR A 58 17.85 -7.73 9.57
N TYR A 59 16.65 -7.81 10.12
CA TYR A 59 15.51 -6.99 9.72
C TYR A 59 15.88 -5.50 9.74
N MET A 60 16.36 -5.00 10.89
CA MET A 60 16.71 -3.59 11.05
C MET A 60 17.86 -3.15 10.14
N GLN A 61 18.82 -4.01 9.83
CA GLN A 61 19.86 -3.71 8.85
C GLN A 61 19.27 -3.46 7.46
N GLN A 62 18.35 -4.32 7.00
CA GLN A 62 17.72 -4.18 5.70
C GLN A 62 16.67 -3.05 5.69
N TYR A 63 15.87 -2.91 6.73
CA TYR A 63 14.94 -1.80 6.91
C TYR A 63 15.67 -0.45 6.85
N ASN A 64 16.84 -0.31 7.49
CA ASN A 64 17.66 0.91 7.47
C ASN A 64 18.43 1.13 6.15
N ASN A 65 18.40 0.18 5.22
CA ASN A 65 19.07 0.33 3.92
C ASN A 65 18.30 1.30 3.01
N THR A 66 18.74 2.57 3.01
CA THR A 66 18.12 3.64 2.21
C THR A 66 18.31 3.51 0.71
N LYS A 67 19.13 2.56 0.24
CA LYS A 67 19.16 2.21 -1.20
C LYS A 67 17.90 1.49 -1.63
N ASP A 68 17.29 0.70 -0.75
CA ASP A 68 16.04 -0.02 -0.99
C ASP A 68 14.82 0.77 -0.50
N PHE A 69 14.91 1.40 0.67
CA PHE A 69 13.75 2.05 1.29
C PHE A 69 14.00 3.52 1.60
N GLY A 70 13.37 4.41 0.84
CA GLY A 70 13.36 5.86 1.09
C GLY A 70 12.10 6.38 1.78
N GLN A 71 11.17 5.49 2.12
CA GLN A 71 9.90 5.81 2.79
C GLN A 71 9.55 4.71 3.79
N THR A 72 8.87 5.08 4.89
CA THR A 72 8.30 4.12 5.85
C THR A 72 6.87 4.47 6.27
N THR A 73 6.10 3.44 6.62
CA THR A 73 4.75 3.55 7.18
C THR A 73 4.69 2.78 8.50
N PRO A 74 4.34 3.40 9.64
CA PRO A 74 4.09 2.67 10.89
C PRO A 74 2.80 1.85 10.73
N ALA A 75 2.93 0.52 10.76
CA ALA A 75 1.81 -0.37 10.46
C ALA A 75 0.69 -0.29 11.50
N ASN A 76 1.00 -0.09 12.79
CA ASN A 76 -0.01 -0.02 13.85
C ASN A 76 0.13 1.17 14.82
N ALA A 77 1.34 1.63 15.12
CA ALA A 77 1.59 2.63 16.18
C ALA A 77 0.92 4.00 15.97
N MET A 78 0.38 4.27 14.77
CA MET A 78 -0.35 5.51 14.45
C MET A 78 -1.85 5.29 14.20
N LYS A 79 -2.37 4.09 14.47
CA LYS A 79 -3.81 3.81 14.40
C LYS A 79 -4.52 4.30 15.66
N ALA A 80 -5.80 4.66 15.53
CA ALA A 80 -6.57 5.28 16.60
C ALA A 80 -6.63 4.48 17.91
N SER A 81 -6.64 3.13 17.86
CA SER A 81 -6.65 2.26 19.05
C SER A 81 -5.40 2.36 19.91
N ASP A 82 -4.27 2.84 19.37
CA ASP A 82 -3.06 2.97 20.15
C ASP A 82 -3.19 4.12 21.16
N SER A 83 -3.35 3.76 22.43
CA SER A 83 -3.47 4.71 23.54
C SER A 83 -2.28 5.67 23.66
N THR A 84 -1.12 5.35 23.08
CA THR A 84 0.05 6.23 23.07
C THR A 84 -0.16 7.47 22.21
N MET A 85 -1.03 7.43 21.18
CA MET A 85 -1.43 8.61 20.40
C MET A 85 -2.14 9.68 21.24
N LEU A 86 -2.86 9.28 22.30
CA LEU A 86 -3.66 10.19 23.12
C LEU A 86 -3.00 10.58 24.45
N THR A 87 -2.11 9.73 24.97
CA THR A 87 -1.57 9.88 26.34
C THR A 87 -0.09 10.20 26.38
N GLN A 88 0.63 10.05 25.27
CA GLN A 88 2.04 10.36 25.20
C GLN A 88 2.29 11.48 24.18
N PRO A 89 2.73 12.67 24.60
CA PRO A 89 3.44 13.60 23.73
C PRO A 89 4.84 13.06 23.34
N ARG A 90 4.99 11.73 23.33
CA ARG A 90 6.23 10.96 23.16
C ARG A 90 6.04 9.71 22.28
N LEU A 91 5.09 9.72 21.33
CA LEU A 91 5.45 9.13 20.04
C LEU A 91 6.48 10.07 19.39
N THR A 92 7.69 10.08 19.95
CA THR A 92 8.90 10.25 19.17
C THR A 92 9.03 9.00 18.29
N ILE A 93 8.04 8.76 17.41
CA ILE A 93 8.39 8.34 16.05
C ILE A 93 9.24 9.51 15.61
N SER A 94 10.57 9.37 15.73
CA SER A 94 11.48 10.40 15.24
C SER A 94 10.99 10.70 13.83
N PRO A 95 10.64 11.97 13.55
CA PRO A 95 9.89 12.35 12.34
C PRO A 95 10.63 12.18 11.02
N VAL A 96 11.77 11.53 11.13
CA VAL A 96 12.58 10.91 10.12
C VAL A 96 13.11 9.71 10.89
N ASP A 97 13.07 8.50 10.33
CA ASP A 97 13.99 7.48 10.85
C ASP A 97 15.40 8.11 10.89
N SER A 98 16.32 7.64 11.71
CA SER A 98 17.66 8.24 11.77
C SER A 98 18.42 8.25 10.41
N ASN A 99 17.81 7.74 9.34
CA ASN A 99 18.37 7.55 8.02
C ASN A 99 17.74 8.41 6.91
N GLY A 100 16.77 9.29 7.17
CA GLY A 100 16.24 10.21 6.14
C GLY A 100 14.98 9.76 5.39
N LYS A 101 14.28 8.70 5.83
CA LYS A 101 13.06 8.22 5.15
C LYS A 101 11.91 9.21 5.32
N ILE A 102 11.13 9.40 4.24
CA ILE A 102 9.84 10.11 4.35
C ILE A 102 8.81 9.20 5.05
N LEU A 103 7.90 9.79 5.82
CA LEU A 103 6.91 9.06 6.59
C LEU A 103 5.53 9.16 5.94
N ARG A 104 4.87 8.04 5.67
CA ARG A 104 3.42 8.02 5.45
C ARG A 104 2.76 7.65 6.76
N CYS A 105 1.87 8.50 7.25
CA CYS A 105 1.18 8.31 8.50
C CYS A 105 -0.17 7.64 8.24
N HIS A 106 -0.47 6.62 9.04
CA HIS A 106 -1.54 5.66 8.77
C HIS A 106 -2.14 5.15 10.08
N ALA A 107 -3.44 5.27 10.34
CA ALA A 107 -4.46 6.03 9.62
C ALA A 107 -5.40 6.70 10.63
N LEU A 108 -6.04 7.81 10.25
CA LEU A 108 -6.82 8.63 11.18
C LEU A 108 -8.23 8.07 11.47
N VAL A 109 -8.93 7.62 10.42
CA VAL A 109 -10.28 7.07 10.55
C VAL A 109 -10.36 5.76 9.79
N TRP A 110 -10.57 4.68 10.53
CA TRP A 110 -10.72 3.34 9.98
C TRP A 110 -11.72 2.54 10.81
N HIS A 111 -12.51 1.69 10.16
CA HIS A 111 -13.52 0.87 10.83
C HIS A 111 -12.92 -0.19 11.76
N GLN A 112 -11.67 -0.59 11.53
CA GLN A 112 -10.92 -1.48 12.42
C GLN A 112 -10.03 -0.67 13.36
N GLN A 113 -9.62 -1.32 14.45
CA GLN A 113 -8.64 -0.75 15.38
C GLN A 113 -9.02 0.66 15.87
N ALA A 114 -10.33 0.90 16.06
CA ALA A 114 -10.84 2.03 16.82
C ALA A 114 -10.73 1.73 18.34
N PRO A 115 -10.49 2.74 19.20
CA PRO A 115 -10.47 2.53 20.64
C PRO A 115 -11.77 1.93 21.18
N VAL A 116 -11.67 1.11 22.22
CA VAL A 116 -12.84 0.47 22.86
C VAL A 116 -13.88 1.50 23.33
N TRP A 117 -13.45 2.66 23.82
CA TRP A 117 -14.37 3.72 24.25
C TRP A 117 -15.13 4.36 23.07
N VAL A 118 -14.57 4.30 21.85
CA VAL A 118 -15.26 4.73 20.63
C VAL A 118 -16.27 3.65 20.25
N THR A 119 -15.85 2.39 20.13
CA THR A 119 -16.72 1.28 19.69
C THR A 119 -17.88 1.00 20.64
N ASN A 120 -17.69 1.22 21.94
CA ASN A 120 -18.71 1.00 22.97
C ASN A 120 -19.40 2.31 23.40
N GLY A 121 -19.05 3.44 22.78
CA GLY A 121 -19.63 4.73 23.12
C GLY A 121 -21.09 4.86 22.67
N ASN A 122 -21.91 5.52 23.47
CA ASN A 122 -23.29 5.85 23.08
C ASN A 122 -23.30 7.17 22.32
N TRP A 123 -23.21 7.09 20.99
CA TRP A 123 -23.01 8.23 20.12
C TRP A 123 -24.32 8.73 19.49
N THR A 124 -24.46 10.05 19.43
CA THR A 124 -25.34 10.72 18.48
C THR A 124 -24.53 11.22 17.30
N LYS A 125 -25.17 11.47 16.15
CA LYS A 125 -24.49 12.03 14.98
C LYS A 125 -23.64 13.28 15.32
N PRO A 126 -24.16 14.32 16.01
CA PRO A 126 -23.35 15.50 16.35
C PRO A 126 -22.15 15.19 17.24
N THR A 127 -22.32 14.32 18.24
CA THR A 127 -21.25 14.00 19.20
C THR A 127 -20.13 13.18 18.56
N LEU A 128 -20.47 12.23 17.68
CA LEU A 128 -19.47 11.44 16.95
C LEU A 128 -18.72 12.28 15.91
N LEU A 129 -19.43 13.12 15.14
CA LEU A 129 -18.78 14.02 14.18
C LEU A 129 -17.82 14.99 14.89
N ALA A 130 -18.20 15.53 16.05
CA ALA A 130 -17.32 16.37 16.87
C ALA A 130 -16.10 15.61 17.40
N ALA A 131 -16.26 14.34 17.79
CA ALA A 131 -15.16 13.49 18.24
C ALA A 131 -14.16 13.21 17.10
N ILE A 132 -14.66 12.93 15.89
CA ILE A 132 -13.84 12.71 14.68
C ILE A 132 -13.07 13.98 14.32
N ASP A 133 -13.74 15.14 14.26
CA ASP A 133 -13.10 16.43 13.99
C ASP A 133 -11.97 16.69 14.99
N ASN A 134 -12.26 16.58 16.29
CA ASN A 134 -11.26 16.81 17.33
C ASN A 134 -10.07 15.82 17.24
N HIS A 135 -10.32 14.53 16.97
CA HIS A 135 -9.25 13.55 16.79
C HIS A 135 -8.36 13.90 15.61
N VAL A 136 -8.95 14.14 14.43
CA VAL A 136 -8.21 14.46 13.21
C VAL A 136 -7.37 15.73 13.38
N ARG A 137 -7.94 16.82 13.91
CA ARG A 137 -7.21 18.08 14.11
C ARG A 137 -6.04 17.90 15.06
N LYS A 138 -6.26 17.27 16.23
CA LYS A 138 -5.22 17.10 17.25
C LYS A 138 -4.08 16.22 16.75
N THR A 139 -4.41 15.08 16.14
CA THR A 139 -3.40 14.17 15.60
C THR A 139 -2.61 14.83 14.48
N LEU A 140 -3.28 15.40 13.48
CA LEU A 140 -2.60 16.00 12.34
C LEU A 140 -1.74 17.19 12.77
N ALA A 141 -2.23 18.05 13.67
CA ALA A 141 -1.44 19.17 14.20
C ALA A 141 -0.23 18.72 15.02
N HIS A 142 -0.35 17.60 15.75
CA HIS A 142 0.75 17.05 16.53
C HIS A 142 1.91 16.57 15.64
N PHE A 143 1.60 15.81 14.59
CA PHE A 143 2.62 15.28 13.70
C PHE A 143 3.08 16.27 12.63
N GLY A 144 2.20 17.17 12.15
CA GLY A 144 2.57 18.20 11.18
C GLY A 144 3.26 17.63 9.93
N ASP A 145 4.32 18.31 9.49
CA ASP A 145 5.11 17.95 8.30
C ASP A 145 6.09 16.78 8.51
N ASN A 146 6.07 16.17 9.70
CA ASN A 146 6.75 14.90 9.93
C ASN A 146 6.14 13.81 9.03
N CYS A 147 4.83 13.93 8.77
CA CYS A 147 4.13 13.11 7.79
C CYS A 147 4.26 13.75 6.40
N TYR A 148 4.78 13.01 5.43
CA TYR A 148 4.65 13.37 4.01
C TYR A 148 3.18 13.28 3.57
N ALA A 149 2.48 12.23 4.01
CA ALA A 149 1.07 11.99 3.71
C ALA A 149 0.35 11.38 4.91
N TRP A 150 -0.96 11.61 4.99
CA TRP A 150 -1.89 10.95 5.90
C TRP A 150 -2.93 10.15 5.12
N ASP A 151 -3.09 8.89 5.48
CA ASP A 151 -4.30 8.13 5.15
C ASP A 151 -5.42 8.60 6.10
N VAL A 152 -6.23 9.55 5.62
CA VAL A 152 -7.24 10.25 6.45
C VAL A 152 -8.44 9.36 6.73
N VAL A 153 -8.94 8.70 5.68
CA VAL A 153 -10.00 7.70 5.79
C VAL A 153 -9.53 6.44 5.07
N ASN A 154 -9.60 5.31 5.78
CA ASN A 154 -9.21 4.00 5.28
C ASN A 154 -10.43 3.09 5.09
N GLU A 155 -10.53 2.42 3.94
CA GLU A 155 -11.45 1.31 3.66
C GLU A 155 -12.93 1.59 3.96
N ALA A 156 -13.43 2.73 3.49
CA ALA A 156 -14.83 3.15 3.70
C ALA A 156 -15.84 2.38 2.83
N LEU A 157 -15.38 1.50 1.95
CA LEU A 157 -16.20 0.84 0.93
C LEU A 157 -16.16 -0.69 1.06
N ASN A 158 -17.28 -1.33 0.74
CA ASN A 158 -17.39 -2.75 0.46
C ASN A 158 -16.91 -3.06 -0.96
N ASP A 159 -16.71 -4.33 -1.28
CA ASP A 159 -16.24 -4.76 -2.61
C ASP A 159 -17.24 -4.45 -3.74
N ASP A 160 -18.54 -4.34 -3.43
CA ASP A 160 -19.58 -3.93 -4.39
C ASP A 160 -19.68 -2.41 -4.59
N GLY A 161 -18.86 -1.62 -3.90
CA GLY A 161 -18.85 -0.16 -3.96
C GLY A 161 -19.92 0.54 -3.10
N THR A 162 -20.68 -0.19 -2.29
CA THR A 162 -21.48 0.41 -1.21
C THR A 162 -20.58 0.88 -0.07
N TYR A 163 -21.07 1.80 0.76
CA TYR A 163 -20.36 2.21 1.96
C TYR A 163 -20.38 1.09 3.01
N ARG A 164 -19.21 0.86 3.61
CA ARG A 164 -19.03 -0.17 4.64
C ARG A 164 -19.80 0.19 5.90
N GLU A 165 -20.61 -0.74 6.37
CA GLU A 165 -21.23 -0.64 7.69
C GLU A 165 -20.15 -0.61 8.77
N SER A 166 -20.21 0.42 9.61
CA SER A 166 -19.27 0.68 10.69
C SER A 166 -19.96 1.58 11.71
N LEU A 167 -19.42 1.71 12.92
CA LEU A 167 -19.93 2.69 13.89
C LEU A 167 -20.06 4.09 13.26
N TYR A 168 -19.05 4.52 12.51
CA TYR A 168 -19.01 5.82 11.85
C TYR A 168 -20.14 5.98 10.83
N TYR A 169 -20.30 5.01 9.94
CA TYR A 169 -21.34 5.05 8.91
C TYR A 169 -22.75 4.91 9.50
N ASN A 170 -22.95 3.99 10.44
CA ASN A 170 -24.27 3.70 11.01
C ASN A 170 -24.82 4.89 11.80
N VAL A 171 -23.95 5.66 12.46
CA VAL A 171 -24.36 6.83 13.26
C VAL A 171 -24.45 8.10 12.42
N THR A 172 -23.59 8.29 11.41
CA THR A 172 -23.43 9.59 10.74
C THR A 172 -23.79 9.59 9.25
N GLY A 173 -24.01 8.43 8.64
CA GLY A 173 -24.00 8.27 7.18
C GLY A 173 -22.60 8.49 6.62
N THR A 174 -22.48 9.15 5.47
CA THR A 174 -21.18 9.44 4.84
C THR A 174 -20.50 10.71 5.39
N GLU A 175 -21.16 11.44 6.30
CA GLU A 175 -20.66 12.72 6.81
C GLU A 175 -19.38 12.60 7.65
N TYR A 176 -19.07 11.42 8.19
CA TYR A 176 -17.77 11.22 8.85
C TYR A 176 -16.60 11.40 7.87
N ILE A 177 -16.77 11.03 6.60
CA ILE A 177 -15.72 11.16 5.57
C ILE A 177 -15.47 12.64 5.30
N SER A 178 -16.52 13.41 5.01
CA SER A 178 -16.39 14.85 4.77
C SER A 178 -15.93 15.61 6.01
N THR A 179 -16.34 15.19 7.21
CA THR A 179 -15.88 15.77 8.47
C THR A 179 -14.39 15.53 8.69
N ALA A 180 -13.90 14.30 8.49
CA ALA A 180 -12.48 13.97 8.65
C ALA A 180 -11.61 14.75 7.66
N PHE A 181 -11.96 14.76 6.36
CA PHE A 181 -11.19 15.51 5.36
C PHE A 181 -11.27 17.02 5.55
N ARG A 182 -12.43 17.57 5.97
CA ARG A 182 -12.55 19.01 6.28
C ARG A 182 -11.66 19.40 7.45
N ALA A 183 -11.72 18.64 8.55
CA ALA A 183 -10.85 18.84 9.71
C ALA A 183 -9.37 18.78 9.33
N ALA A 184 -8.98 17.80 8.52
CA ALA A 184 -7.61 17.65 8.04
C ALA A 184 -7.18 18.83 7.16
N ALA A 185 -7.97 19.19 6.14
CA ALA A 185 -7.67 20.28 5.21
C ALA A 185 -7.58 21.65 5.92
N GLU A 186 -8.48 21.91 6.86
CA GLU A 186 -8.44 23.15 7.65
C GLU A 186 -7.22 23.18 8.58
N THR A 187 -6.83 22.06 9.19
CA THR A 187 -5.62 21.96 10.01
C THR A 187 -4.37 22.21 9.16
N VAL A 188 -4.28 21.59 7.99
CA VAL A 188 -3.18 21.83 7.02
C VAL A 188 -3.09 23.31 6.68
N LYS A 189 -4.22 23.95 6.36
CA LYS A 189 -4.27 25.38 6.03
C LYS A 189 -3.88 26.28 7.22
N GLN A 190 -4.45 26.02 8.39
CA GLN A 190 -4.24 26.80 9.61
C GLN A 190 -2.76 26.77 10.04
N HIS A 191 -2.14 25.60 9.96
CA HIS A 191 -0.75 25.39 10.38
C HIS A 191 0.26 25.53 9.22
N LYS A 192 -0.21 25.87 8.01
CA LYS A 192 0.61 26.00 6.78
C LYS A 192 1.46 24.75 6.48
N LEU A 193 0.89 23.59 6.73
CA LEU A 193 1.54 22.29 6.52
C LEU A 193 1.58 21.93 5.03
N LYS A 194 2.49 21.03 4.68
CA LYS A 194 2.69 20.46 3.34
C LYS A 194 2.23 19.01 3.24
N VAL A 195 1.85 18.39 4.36
CA VAL A 195 1.34 17.01 4.40
C VAL A 195 0.17 16.80 3.45
N LYS A 196 0.18 15.66 2.75
CA LYS A 196 -0.81 15.26 1.75
C LYS A 196 -1.96 14.47 2.36
N LEU A 197 -3.18 14.71 1.91
CA LEU A 197 -4.38 14.04 2.43
C LEU A 197 -4.89 12.97 1.46
N TYR A 198 -4.91 11.71 1.92
CA TYR A 198 -5.26 10.54 1.11
C TYR A 198 -6.53 9.83 1.59
N TYR A 199 -7.30 9.33 0.62
CA TYR A 199 -8.23 8.21 0.82
C TYR A 199 -7.50 6.92 0.45
N ASN A 200 -7.54 5.88 1.29
CA ASN A 200 -6.81 4.62 1.06
C ASN A 200 -7.77 3.41 1.12
N ASP A 201 -7.64 2.47 0.18
CA ASP A 201 -8.49 1.27 0.11
C ASP A 201 -7.83 0.15 -0.72
N TYR A 202 -8.29 -1.09 -0.52
CA TYR A 202 -7.96 -2.26 -1.36
C TYR A 202 -9.01 -2.50 -2.46
N ASN A 203 -8.69 -3.36 -3.43
CA ASN A 203 -9.58 -3.75 -4.53
C ASN A 203 -10.06 -2.56 -5.39
N ILE A 204 -9.29 -1.49 -5.42
CA ILE A 204 -9.50 -0.32 -6.28
C ILE A 204 -8.40 -0.20 -7.34
N GLU A 205 -7.65 -1.27 -7.61
CA GLU A 205 -6.58 -1.33 -8.60
C GLU A 205 -7.11 -1.58 -10.01
N THR A 206 -8.38 -1.98 -10.15
CA THR A 206 -9.05 -2.17 -11.44
C THR A 206 -10.29 -1.31 -11.57
N PRO A 207 -10.66 -0.89 -12.80
CA PRO A 207 -11.95 -0.24 -13.02
C PRO A 207 -13.10 -1.17 -12.61
N GLY A 208 -14.01 -0.67 -11.78
CA GLY A 208 -15.12 -1.46 -11.24
C GLY A 208 -15.98 -0.65 -10.30
N ALA A 209 -16.94 -1.31 -9.64
CA ALA A 209 -17.89 -0.66 -8.74
C ALA A 209 -17.19 0.03 -7.56
N LYS A 210 -16.27 -0.67 -6.87
CA LYS A 210 -15.51 -0.11 -5.76
C LYS A 210 -14.61 1.06 -6.17
N ALA A 211 -13.84 0.93 -7.25
CA ALA A 211 -13.03 2.04 -7.77
C ALA A 211 -13.88 3.25 -8.17
N SER A 212 -15.06 3.02 -8.76
CA SER A 212 -16.01 4.09 -9.10
C SER A 212 -16.57 4.77 -7.85
N ALA A 213 -16.83 4.02 -6.79
CA ALA A 213 -17.25 4.57 -5.50
C ALA A 213 -16.14 5.38 -4.82
N ALA A 214 -14.89 4.91 -4.87
CA ALA A 214 -13.74 5.68 -4.40
C ALA A 214 -13.57 7.00 -5.18
N ALA A 215 -13.76 6.97 -6.50
CA ALA A 215 -13.77 8.18 -7.33
C ALA A 215 -14.90 9.15 -6.93
N LYS A 216 -16.08 8.63 -6.54
CA LYS A 216 -17.19 9.44 -6.01
C LYS A 216 -16.88 10.07 -4.64
N ILE A 217 -16.08 9.41 -3.80
CA ILE A 217 -15.59 10.04 -2.56
C ILE A 217 -14.73 11.25 -2.91
N VAL A 218 -13.76 11.11 -3.83
CA VAL A 218 -12.90 12.22 -4.29
C VAL A 218 -13.72 13.39 -4.83
N THR A 219 -14.62 13.13 -5.78
CA THR A 219 -15.43 14.20 -6.40
C THR A 219 -16.46 14.78 -5.44
N GLY A 220 -16.99 13.99 -4.52
CA GLY A 220 -17.91 14.45 -3.46
C GLY A 220 -17.25 15.40 -2.47
N LEU A 221 -15.98 15.16 -2.11
CA LEU A 221 -15.18 16.09 -1.30
C LEU A 221 -14.88 17.38 -2.06
N GLN A 222 -14.43 17.27 -3.31
CA GLN A 222 -14.14 18.42 -4.17
C GLN A 222 -15.38 19.29 -4.41
N GLY A 223 -16.55 18.67 -4.65
CA GLY A 223 -17.83 19.38 -4.80
C GLY A 223 -18.28 20.14 -3.55
N GLN A 224 -17.77 19.75 -2.37
CA GLN A 224 -17.97 20.46 -1.10
C GLN A 224 -16.83 21.45 -0.78
N ASN A 225 -15.92 21.69 -1.73
CA ASN A 225 -14.71 22.50 -1.57
C ASN A 225 -13.82 22.00 -0.41
N ILE A 226 -13.77 20.68 -0.20
CA ILE A 226 -12.89 20.02 0.76
C ILE A 226 -11.67 19.49 -0.01
N HIS A 227 -10.47 19.86 0.46
CA HIS A 227 -9.22 19.48 -0.18
C HIS A 227 -8.90 17.99 0.04
N ILE A 228 -8.46 17.33 -1.04
CA ILE A 228 -7.92 15.97 -1.05
C ILE A 228 -6.78 15.94 -2.05
N ASP A 229 -5.64 15.35 -1.67
CA ASP A 229 -4.45 15.32 -2.51
C ASP A 229 -4.32 14.01 -3.30
N GLY A 230 -4.73 12.87 -2.72
CA GLY A 230 -4.38 11.57 -3.27
C GLY A 230 -5.36 10.43 -2.99
N VAL A 231 -5.21 9.36 -3.79
CA VAL A 231 -5.82 8.04 -3.54
C VAL A 231 -4.72 7.00 -3.39
N GLY A 232 -4.74 6.27 -2.27
CA GLY A 232 -3.85 5.15 -1.99
C GLY A 232 -4.51 3.85 -2.41
N LEU A 233 -3.80 3.06 -3.22
CA LEU A 233 -4.23 1.75 -3.68
C LEU A 233 -3.40 0.70 -2.94
N GLN A 234 -4.02 0.00 -1.98
CA GLN A 234 -3.31 -0.92 -1.09
C GLN A 234 -2.53 -1.98 -1.88
N SER A 235 -3.12 -2.54 -2.93
CA SER A 235 -2.46 -3.54 -3.79
C SER A 235 -2.12 -4.86 -3.08
N HIS A 236 -2.98 -5.30 -2.15
CA HIS A 236 -2.94 -6.66 -1.59
C HIS A 236 -3.50 -7.66 -2.61
N PHE A 237 -2.66 -8.57 -3.09
CA PHE A 237 -3.06 -9.54 -4.12
C PHE A 237 -2.77 -10.98 -3.73
N THR A 238 -3.35 -11.90 -4.51
CA THR A 238 -2.95 -13.31 -4.53
C THR A 238 -2.16 -13.60 -5.80
N VAL A 239 -1.23 -14.55 -5.71
CA VAL A 239 -0.50 -15.04 -6.88
C VAL A 239 -1.50 -15.53 -7.95
N GLY A 240 -1.37 -15.00 -9.17
CA GLY A 240 -2.26 -15.25 -10.31
C GLY A 240 -3.59 -14.47 -10.29
N GLY A 241 -3.91 -13.79 -9.19
CA GLY A 241 -5.06 -12.88 -9.07
C GLY A 241 -4.73 -11.42 -9.33
N THR A 242 -3.46 -11.10 -9.60
CA THR A 242 -2.98 -9.72 -9.80
C THR A 242 -3.40 -9.20 -11.19
N PRO A 243 -4.04 -8.02 -11.30
CA PRO A 243 -4.38 -7.44 -12.60
C PRO A 243 -3.13 -7.12 -13.42
N ASN A 244 -3.23 -7.16 -14.75
CA ASN A 244 -2.09 -6.82 -15.60
C ASN A 244 -1.72 -5.32 -15.50
N THR A 245 -0.49 -4.99 -15.91
CA THR A 245 0.06 -3.63 -15.89
C THR A 245 -0.89 -2.58 -16.47
N THR A 246 -1.45 -2.83 -17.66
CA THR A 246 -2.29 -1.87 -18.39
C THR A 246 -3.60 -1.57 -17.65
N THR A 247 -4.24 -2.60 -17.09
CA THR A 247 -5.48 -2.44 -16.33
C THR A 247 -5.25 -1.57 -15.09
N GLN A 248 -4.19 -1.84 -14.33
CA GLN A 248 -3.83 -1.06 -13.16
C GLN A 248 -3.48 0.39 -13.52
N ALA A 249 -2.63 0.59 -14.52
CA ALA A 249 -2.24 1.92 -14.99
C ALA A 249 -3.45 2.73 -15.48
N THR A 250 -4.37 2.10 -16.20
CA THR A 250 -5.62 2.74 -16.65
C THR A 250 -6.43 3.25 -15.45
N ASN A 251 -6.56 2.45 -14.39
CA ASN A 251 -7.34 2.87 -13.23
C ASN A 251 -6.65 3.98 -12.42
N MET A 252 -5.33 3.87 -12.23
CA MET A 252 -4.52 4.95 -11.66
C MET A 252 -4.66 6.26 -12.44
N GLN A 253 -4.71 6.19 -13.77
CA GLN A 253 -4.97 7.36 -14.63
C GLN A 253 -6.39 7.91 -14.47
N ASN A 254 -7.39 7.07 -14.21
CA ASN A 254 -8.76 7.52 -13.97
C ASN A 254 -8.86 8.34 -12.67
N PHE A 255 -8.20 7.93 -11.59
CA PHE A 255 -8.06 8.76 -10.40
C PHE A 255 -7.28 10.05 -10.68
N ALA A 256 -6.16 9.95 -11.41
CA ALA A 256 -5.34 11.12 -11.76
C ALA A 256 -6.11 12.19 -12.56
N LYS A 257 -7.09 11.81 -13.39
CA LYS A 257 -7.98 12.74 -14.12
C LYS A 257 -8.86 13.58 -13.18
N LEU A 258 -9.05 13.15 -11.93
CA LEU A 258 -9.77 13.92 -10.90
C LEU A 258 -8.87 14.99 -10.24
N GLY A 259 -7.62 15.15 -10.69
CA GLY A 259 -6.69 16.15 -10.18
C GLY A 259 -5.86 15.71 -8.97
N VAL A 260 -6.08 14.49 -8.47
CA VAL A 260 -5.33 13.90 -7.35
C VAL A 260 -4.10 13.12 -7.82
N GLU A 261 -3.13 12.91 -6.94
CA GLU A 261 -2.06 11.93 -7.13
C GLU A 261 -2.51 10.52 -6.71
N VAL A 262 -1.73 9.50 -7.05
CA VAL A 262 -1.97 8.12 -6.59
C VAL A 262 -0.69 7.51 -6.03
N ALA A 263 -0.82 6.54 -5.14
CA ALA A 263 0.31 5.78 -4.62
C ALA A 263 -0.09 4.32 -4.42
N ILE A 264 0.87 3.41 -4.60
CA ILE A 264 0.73 2.04 -4.10
C ILE A 264 1.16 2.05 -2.63
N THR A 265 0.30 1.61 -1.73
CA THR A 265 0.44 1.89 -0.29
C THR A 265 0.74 0.67 0.58
N GLU A 266 0.37 -0.54 0.16
CA GLU A 266 0.43 -1.74 1.02
C GLU A 266 0.73 -3.02 0.19
N LEU A 267 1.65 -2.94 -0.77
CA LEU A 267 1.86 -4.02 -1.74
C LEU A 267 2.37 -5.30 -1.06
N ASP A 268 1.61 -6.38 -1.22
CA ASP A 268 2.02 -7.76 -1.00
C ASP A 268 1.28 -8.69 -1.98
N ILE A 269 1.87 -9.87 -2.27
CA ILE A 269 1.29 -10.82 -3.23
C ILE A 269 1.37 -12.22 -2.65
N ARG A 270 0.38 -12.59 -1.83
CA ARG A 270 0.38 -13.85 -1.07
C ARG A 270 0.13 -15.09 -1.93
N THR A 271 0.57 -16.24 -1.42
CA THR A 271 0.27 -17.55 -2.00
C THR A 271 0.11 -18.62 -0.92
N THR A 272 -0.38 -19.80 -1.29
CA THR A 272 -0.43 -20.97 -0.39
C THR A 272 0.96 -21.35 0.07
N THR A 273 1.10 -21.66 1.36
CA THR A 273 2.37 -22.04 1.97
C THR A 273 2.43 -23.55 2.24
N PRO A 274 3.53 -24.25 1.85
CA PRO A 274 4.70 -23.74 1.14
C PRO A 274 4.41 -23.45 -0.35
N PRO A 275 5.07 -22.44 -0.94
CA PRO A 275 4.84 -22.05 -2.34
C PRO A 275 5.41 -23.08 -3.32
N THR A 276 4.67 -23.37 -4.39
CA THR A 276 5.19 -24.14 -5.54
C THR A 276 6.14 -23.29 -6.38
N ASP A 277 7.01 -23.91 -7.17
CA ASP A 277 7.89 -23.16 -8.07
C ASP A 277 7.13 -22.39 -9.15
N ALA A 278 5.96 -22.88 -9.57
CA ALA A 278 5.06 -22.15 -10.45
C ALA A 278 4.52 -20.89 -9.77
N ALA A 279 4.13 -20.97 -8.50
CA ALA A 279 3.67 -19.82 -7.74
C ALA A 279 4.77 -18.77 -7.55
N LYS A 280 6.02 -19.19 -7.25
CA LYS A 280 7.17 -18.27 -7.14
C LYS A 280 7.39 -17.51 -8.45
N LYS A 281 7.39 -18.22 -9.59
CA LYS A 281 7.54 -17.60 -10.92
C LYS A 281 6.40 -16.65 -11.26
N GLN A 282 5.16 -17.01 -10.93
CA GLN A 282 4.00 -16.13 -11.15
C GLN A 282 4.07 -14.89 -10.25
N GLN A 283 4.52 -15.03 -9.00
CA GLN A 283 4.73 -13.89 -8.10
C GLN A 283 5.71 -12.85 -8.68
N VAL A 284 6.75 -13.26 -9.41
CA VAL A 284 7.65 -12.33 -10.13
C VAL A 284 6.88 -11.49 -11.15
N VAL A 285 6.01 -12.12 -11.93
CA VAL A 285 5.18 -11.46 -12.95
C VAL A 285 4.19 -10.51 -12.31
N ASP A 286 3.58 -10.93 -11.20
CA ASP A 286 2.59 -10.16 -10.48
C ASP A 286 3.19 -8.89 -9.85
N TYR A 287 4.34 -9.01 -9.18
CA TYR A 287 5.08 -7.85 -8.67
C TYR A 287 5.50 -6.89 -9.78
N LYS A 288 6.01 -7.43 -10.90
CA LYS A 288 6.35 -6.63 -12.07
C LYS A 288 5.14 -5.85 -12.58
N ASN A 289 3.98 -6.49 -12.70
CA ASN A 289 2.78 -5.85 -13.24
C ASN A 289 2.37 -4.63 -12.42
N THR A 290 2.29 -4.80 -11.11
CA THR A 290 1.85 -3.75 -10.18
C THR A 290 2.85 -2.60 -10.11
N VAL A 291 4.15 -2.90 -10.02
CA VAL A 291 5.19 -1.88 -9.97
C VAL A 291 5.31 -1.13 -11.30
N ALA A 292 5.23 -1.83 -12.44
CA ALA A 292 5.24 -1.21 -13.76
C ALA A 292 4.03 -0.28 -13.97
N ALA A 293 2.87 -0.62 -13.43
CA ALA A 293 1.68 0.22 -13.54
C ALA A 293 1.88 1.59 -12.87
N CYS A 294 2.50 1.61 -11.70
CA CYS A 294 2.91 2.86 -11.07
C CYS A 294 3.99 3.56 -11.91
N THR A 295 5.04 2.87 -12.34
CA THR A 295 6.11 3.43 -13.18
C THR A 295 5.57 4.15 -14.42
N GLN A 296 4.61 3.56 -15.11
CA GLN A 296 3.97 4.09 -16.32
C GLN A 296 2.94 5.20 -16.04
N THR A 297 2.47 5.34 -14.80
CA THR A 297 1.51 6.39 -14.43
C THR A 297 2.22 7.62 -13.87
N LYS A 298 2.21 8.73 -14.62
CA LYS A 298 2.91 9.98 -14.24
C LYS A 298 2.52 10.52 -12.86
N LYS A 299 1.25 10.39 -12.48
CA LYS A 299 0.71 10.84 -11.19
C LYS A 299 0.84 9.79 -10.08
N CYS A 300 1.37 8.60 -10.37
CA CYS A 300 1.74 7.66 -9.32
C CYS A 300 3.08 8.08 -8.73
N VAL A 301 3.09 8.45 -7.44
CA VAL A 301 4.23 9.09 -6.78
C VAL A 301 5.16 8.11 -6.07
N GLY A 302 4.69 6.94 -5.67
CA GLY A 302 5.55 5.99 -4.96
C GLY A 302 4.87 4.66 -4.68
N ILE A 303 5.67 3.76 -4.12
CA ILE A 303 5.32 2.36 -3.89
C ILE A 303 5.77 1.99 -2.49
N THR A 304 4.89 1.40 -1.71
CA THR A 304 5.14 0.91 -0.35
C THR A 304 4.79 -0.57 -0.29
N LEU A 305 5.70 -1.40 0.20
CA LEU A 305 5.41 -2.81 0.55
C LEU A 305 4.71 -2.88 1.92
N TRP A 306 3.79 -3.83 2.15
CA TRP A 306 3.22 -4.04 3.49
C TRP A 306 4.07 -5.01 4.31
N ASP A 307 5.18 -4.47 4.81
CA ASP A 307 6.39 -5.17 5.22
C ASP A 307 7.15 -5.82 4.05
N PHE A 308 8.47 -5.91 4.16
CA PHE A 308 9.36 -6.48 3.17
C PHE A 308 9.80 -7.92 3.51
N ASP A 309 9.55 -8.40 4.73
CA ASP A 309 9.97 -9.71 5.22
C ASP A 309 8.77 -10.62 5.54
N ASP A 310 8.73 -11.81 4.92
CA ASP A 310 7.68 -12.82 5.14
C ASP A 310 7.56 -13.22 6.62
N THR A 311 8.66 -13.14 7.39
CA THR A 311 8.68 -13.48 8.83
C THR A 311 7.79 -12.56 9.67
N TYR A 312 7.63 -11.29 9.25
CA TYR A 312 6.85 -10.28 9.95
C TYR A 312 5.54 -9.91 9.24
N SER A 313 5.25 -10.59 8.12
CA SER A 313 4.04 -10.34 7.35
C SER A 313 2.76 -10.64 8.15
N TRP A 314 1.78 -9.74 8.02
CA TRP A 314 0.42 -9.92 8.54
C TRP A 314 -0.36 -11.08 7.89
N ILE A 315 0.05 -11.52 6.69
CA ILE A 315 -0.72 -12.43 5.84
C ILE A 315 -1.11 -13.73 6.57
N PRO A 316 -0.20 -14.46 7.25
CA PRO A 316 -0.55 -15.75 7.84
C PRO A 316 -1.57 -15.64 8.98
N SER A 317 -1.59 -14.52 9.71
CA SER A 317 -2.59 -14.27 10.75
C SER A 317 -3.98 -13.91 10.20
N THR A 318 -4.04 -13.33 9.00
CA THR A 318 -5.29 -12.90 8.36
C THR A 318 -5.86 -13.98 7.43
N PHE A 319 -5.00 -14.69 6.70
CA PHE A 319 -5.36 -15.66 5.67
C PHE A 319 -4.73 -17.02 5.98
N ALA A 320 -5.47 -17.87 6.70
CA ALA A 320 -4.99 -19.19 7.11
C ALA A 320 -4.46 -20.01 5.92
N GLY A 321 -3.25 -20.56 6.07
CA GLY A 321 -2.55 -21.34 5.04
C GLY A 321 -1.89 -20.51 3.94
N GLN A 322 -2.03 -19.18 3.96
CA GLN A 322 -1.36 -18.28 3.03
C GLN A 322 -0.23 -17.49 3.69
N GLY A 323 0.69 -17.01 2.87
CA GLY A 323 1.89 -16.29 3.29
C GLY A 323 2.79 -16.04 2.10
N TYR A 324 4.09 -15.99 2.36
CA TYR A 324 5.12 -15.85 1.33
C TYR A 324 4.88 -14.64 0.40
N GLY A 325 4.30 -13.57 0.92
CA GLY A 325 3.84 -12.42 0.13
C GLY A 325 4.91 -11.37 -0.14
N SER A 326 5.98 -11.31 0.65
CA SER A 326 6.97 -10.24 0.67
C SER A 326 8.22 -10.58 -0.16
N PRO A 327 9.08 -9.61 -0.55
CA PRO A 327 10.25 -9.88 -1.38
C PRO A 327 11.47 -10.47 -0.64
N TRP A 328 11.44 -10.51 0.69
CA TRP A 328 12.44 -11.19 1.52
C TRP A 328 11.77 -12.17 2.48
N TYR A 329 12.58 -13.08 3.03
CA TYR A 329 12.20 -13.97 4.12
C TYR A 329 13.43 -14.35 4.95
N GLN A 330 13.22 -14.79 6.18
CA GLN A 330 14.25 -15.43 7.00
C GLN A 330 14.04 -16.95 7.02
N PRO A 331 14.90 -17.75 6.34
CA PRO A 331 14.69 -19.19 6.19
C PRO A 331 14.70 -19.95 7.53
N ASP A 332 15.48 -19.46 8.50
CA ASP A 332 15.66 -20.08 9.81
C ASP A 332 14.81 -19.39 10.91
N GLY A 333 13.86 -18.54 10.51
CA GLY A 333 12.99 -17.78 11.40
C GLY A 333 13.58 -16.43 11.83
N ALA A 334 12.86 -15.71 12.70
CA ALA A 334 13.23 -14.37 13.16
C ALA A 334 14.63 -14.32 13.79
N ASN A 335 15.32 -13.19 13.64
CA ASN A 335 16.70 -12.95 14.07
C ASN A 335 17.75 -13.76 13.30
N THR A 336 17.47 -14.17 12.06
CA THR A 336 18.41 -14.83 11.16
C THR A 336 18.62 -14.05 9.85
N PRO A 337 19.70 -14.30 9.08
CA PRO A 337 19.96 -13.54 7.86
C PRO A 337 18.81 -13.62 6.84
N LEU A 338 18.42 -12.46 6.29
CA LEU A 338 17.41 -12.41 5.23
C LEU A 338 17.92 -13.01 3.92
N VAL A 339 17.03 -13.69 3.21
CA VAL A 339 17.20 -14.12 1.83
C VAL A 339 16.23 -13.35 0.94
N ARG A 340 16.77 -12.77 -0.12
CA ARG A 340 15.98 -12.14 -1.18
C ARG A 340 15.31 -13.21 -2.05
N LYS A 341 14.01 -13.03 -2.33
CA LYS A 341 13.22 -13.91 -3.21
C LYS A 341 13.26 -13.41 -4.65
N GLU A 342 12.88 -14.28 -5.60
CA GLU A 342 12.68 -13.91 -7.01
C GLU A 342 11.66 -12.77 -7.20
N ALA A 343 10.73 -12.58 -6.25
CA ALA A 343 9.79 -11.47 -6.21
C ALA A 343 10.48 -10.10 -6.28
N TYR A 344 11.66 -9.94 -5.65
CA TYR A 344 12.46 -8.72 -5.74
C TYR A 344 12.84 -8.42 -7.20
N ASP A 345 13.18 -9.43 -7.99
CA ASP A 345 13.55 -9.25 -9.40
C ASP A 345 12.34 -8.78 -10.23
N GLY A 346 11.12 -9.19 -9.85
CA GLY A 346 9.88 -8.67 -10.42
C GLY A 346 9.71 -7.18 -10.16
N ILE A 347 9.99 -6.73 -8.93
CA ILE A 347 9.98 -5.30 -8.57
C ILE A 347 11.01 -4.54 -9.39
N VAL A 348 12.25 -5.03 -9.47
CA VAL A 348 13.30 -4.39 -10.29
C VAL A 348 12.85 -4.25 -11.74
N GLN A 349 12.32 -5.33 -12.34
CA GLN A 349 11.79 -5.29 -13.71
C GLN A 349 10.69 -4.24 -13.88
N GLY A 350 9.78 -4.10 -12.90
CA GLY A 350 8.73 -3.09 -12.94
C GLY A 350 9.24 -1.65 -12.78
N LEU A 351 10.37 -1.44 -12.10
CA LEU A 351 11.01 -0.12 -11.97
C LEU A 351 11.84 0.26 -13.19
N THR A 352 12.35 -0.73 -13.95
CA THR A 352 13.24 -0.50 -15.10
C THR A 352 12.52 -0.55 -16.45
N VAL A 353 11.20 -0.76 -16.49
CA VAL A 353 10.45 -0.66 -17.76
C VAL A 353 10.63 0.71 -18.39
N SER A 354 11.08 0.73 -19.66
CA SER A 354 11.20 1.96 -20.43
C SER A 354 9.84 2.67 -20.49
N ARG A 355 9.82 3.96 -20.15
CA ARG A 355 8.65 4.81 -20.40
C ARG A 355 8.45 4.87 -21.91
N GLY A 356 7.47 4.13 -22.43
CA GLY A 356 6.98 4.34 -23.79
C GLY A 356 6.46 5.77 -23.86
N TYR A 357 7.17 6.62 -24.58
CA TYR A 357 6.77 8.02 -24.82
C TYR A 357 5.64 8.10 -25.83
#